data_AF-A0A418WQ45-F1
#
_entry.id   AF-A0A418WQ45-F1
#
_cell.length_a   1.000
_cell.length_b   1.000
_cell.length_c   1.000
_cell.angle_alpha   90.00
_cell.angle_beta   90.00
_cell.angle_gamma   90.00
#
_symmetry.space_group_name_H-M   'P 1'
#
loop_
_entity.id
_entity.type
_entity.pdbx_description
1 polymer ?
#
loop_
_entity_poly.entity_id
_entity_poly.type
_entity_poly.pdbx_seq_one_letter_code
_entity_poly.pdbx_strand_id
1 'polypeptide(L)' 'MKGVGPKLVTLLNGLGVNSFAQIAAWGPADIERVDAQLGTFKGRITRDLWIEQAGYLSKGDIKSFEAKFGKLDSEN' A
#
# COMPACT_ATOMS: atom_id res chain seq x y z
N MET A 1 -0.21 -4.14 5.43
CA MET A 1 -0.98 -4.03 4.16
C MET A 1 -0.76 -5.29 3.35
N LYS A 2 -1.79 -5.84 2.70
CA LYS A 2 -1.66 -7.03 1.86
C LYS A 2 -0.93 -6.68 0.56
N GLY A 3 -0.05 -7.57 0.11
CA GLY A 3 0.72 -7.39 -1.14
C GLY A 3 1.98 -6.52 -1.00
N VAL A 4 2.23 -5.91 0.17
CA VAL A 4 3.43 -5.11 0.46
C VAL A 4 4.35 -5.89 1.41
N GLY A 5 5.28 -6.66 0.83
CA GLY A 5 6.28 -7.43 1.59
C GLY A 5 7.51 -6.60 1.99
N PRO A 6 8.45 -7.16 2.78
CA PRO A 6 9.60 -6.43 3.34
C PRO A 6 10.44 -5.68 2.31
N LYS A 7 10.67 -6.27 1.13
CA LYS A 7 11.42 -5.62 0.04
C LYS A 7 10.74 -4.34 -0.47
N LEU A 8 9.41 -4.37 -0.61
CA LEU A 8 8.64 -3.20 -1.01
C LEU A 8 8.62 -2.14 0.09
N VAL A 9 8.54 -2.55 1.36
CA VAL A 9 8.65 -1.61 2.50
C VAL A 9 10.00 -0.88 2.46
N THR A 10 11.11 -1.60 2.27
CA THR A 10 12.44 -0.98 2.15
C THR A 10 12.50 0.00 0.98
N LEU A 11 11.96 -0.38 -0.18
CA LEU A 11 11.93 0.48 -1.35
C LEU A 11 11.10 1.75 -1.09
N LEU A 12 9.88 1.62 -0.58
CA LEU A 12 9.00 2.73 -0.25
C LEU A 12 9.62 3.68 0.78
N ASN A 13 10.24 3.15 1.83
CA ASN A 13 10.98 3.94 2.81
C ASN A 13 12.12 4.73 2.14
N GLY A 14 12.86 4.11 1.21
CA GLY A 14 13.87 4.80 0.41
C GLY A 14 13.32 5.91 -0.48
N LEU A 15 12.05 5.82 -0.88
CA LEU A 15 11.31 6.87 -1.61
C LEU A 15 10.67 7.92 -0.69
N GLY A 16 10.91 7.88 0.62
CA GLY A 16 10.34 8.79 1.61
C GLY A 16 8.89 8.49 2.01
N VAL A 17 8.38 7.31 1.65
CA VAL A 17 7.02 6.85 1.96
C VAL A 17 7.08 5.96 3.20
N ASN A 18 6.64 6.50 4.34
CA ASN A 18 6.80 5.86 5.66
C ASN A 18 5.47 5.69 6.42
N SER A 19 4.34 6.12 5.85
CA SER A 19 3.04 6.01 6.51
C SER A 19 1.92 5.60 5.55
N PHE A 20 0.90 4.92 6.08
CA PHE A 20 -0.31 4.62 5.31
C PHE A 20 -1.06 5.89 4.90
N ALA A 21 -1.01 6.96 5.70
CA ALA A 21 -1.65 8.23 5.35
C ALA A 21 -1.09 8.83 4.06
N GLN A 22 0.23 8.76 3.83
CA GLN A 22 0.85 9.20 2.58
C GLN A 22 0.35 8.38 1.38
N ILE A 23 0.30 7.05 1.52
CA ILE A 23 -0.18 6.15 0.45
C ILE A 23 -1.66 6.41 0.15
N ALA A 24 -2.48 6.61 1.18
CA ALA A 24 -3.90 6.90 1.03
C ALA A 24 -4.17 8.26 0.36
N ALA A 25 -3.21 9.20 0.43
CA ALA A 25 -3.32 10.53 -0.15
C ALA A 25 -2.81 10.61 -1.60
N TRP A 26 -2.28 9.53 -2.16
CA TRP A 26 -1.76 9.54 -3.54
C TRP A 26 -2.85 9.81 -4.56
N GLY A 27 -2.61 10.83 -5.39
CA GLY A 27 -3.36 11.05 -6.62
C GLY A 27 -2.79 10.27 -7.81
N PRO A 28 -3.42 10.35 -8.99
CA PRO A 28 -2.94 9.67 -10.20
C PRO A 28 -1.46 9.95 -10.53
N ALA A 29 -1.01 11.20 -10.35
CA ALA A 29 0.38 11.59 -10.60
C ALA A 29 1.36 10.97 -9.59
N ASP A 30 0.97 10.85 -8.31
CA ASP A 30 1.79 10.18 -7.30
C ASP A 30 1.92 8.69 -7.59
N ILE A 31 0.81 8.06 -7.97
CA ILE A 31 0.80 6.64 -8.38
C ILE A 31 1.79 6.45 -9.52
N GLU A 32 1.67 7.21 -10.60
CA GLU A 32 2.55 7.06 -11.76
C GLU A 32 4.03 7.27 -11.40
N ARG A 33 4.33 8.32 -10.62
CA ARG A 33 5.69 8.65 -10.18
C ARG A 33 6.29 7.56 -9.31
N VAL A 34 5.54 7.04 -8.33
CA VAL A 34 6.03 5.99 -7.43
C VAL A 34 6.12 4.67 -8.17
N ASP A 35 5.10 4.31 -8.96
CA ASP A 35 5.02 3.06 -9.71
C ASP A 35 6.18 2.91 -10.70
N ALA A 36 6.59 3.99 -11.38
CA ALA A 36 7.76 4.02 -12.24
C ALA A 36 9.07 3.67 -11.50
N GLN A 37 9.14 3.90 -10.20
CA GLN A 37 10.30 3.62 -9.34
C GLN A 37 10.24 2.23 -8.67
N LEU A 38 9.12 1.50 -8.83
CA LEU A 38 8.93 0.19 -8.20
C LEU A 38 9.67 -0.96 -8.92
N GLY A 39 10.24 -0.72 -10.10
CA GLY A 39 10.98 -1.73 -10.85
C GLY A 39 10.13 -2.96 -11.17
N THR A 40 10.54 -4.14 -10.69
CA THR A 40 9.79 -5.40 -10.89
C THR A 40 8.44 -5.44 -10.16
N PHE A 41 8.19 -4.48 -9.26
CA PHE A 41 6.92 -4.33 -8.55
C PHE A 41 6.00 -3.28 -9.19
N LYS A 42 6.35 -2.75 -10.37
CA LYS A 42 5.51 -1.83 -11.14
C LYS A 42 4.12 -2.44 -11.43
N GLY A 43 3.09 -1.61 -11.41
CA GLY A 43 1.67 -1.93 -11.56
C GLY A 43 0.98 -2.39 -10.27
N ARG A 44 1.73 -2.65 -9.18
CA ARG A 44 1.15 -3.22 -7.96
C ARG A 44 0.31 -2.23 -7.16
N ILE A 45 0.61 -0.94 -7.20
CA ILE A 45 -0.13 0.08 -6.46
C ILE A 45 -1.63 0.00 -6.80
N THR A 46 -1.95 -0.08 -8.10
CA THR A 46 -3.33 -0.18 -8.58
C THR A 46 -3.86 -1.61 -8.49
N ARG A 47 -3.08 -2.60 -8.95
CA ARG A 47 -3.52 -4.01 -8.99
C ARG A 47 -3.88 -4.56 -7.60
N ASP A 48 -3.08 -4.20 -6.60
CA ASP A 48 -3.26 -4.66 -5.22
C ASP A 48 -4.03 -3.61 -4.37
N LEU A 49 -4.62 -2.59 -5.00
CA LEU A 49 -5.49 -1.59 -4.35
C LEU A 49 -4.85 -0.89 -3.12
N TRP A 50 -3.60 -0.48 -3.24
CA TRP A 50 -2.83 0.05 -2.09
C TRP A 50 -3.46 1.29 -1.47
N ILE A 51 -3.98 2.21 -2.28
CA ILE A 51 -4.60 3.46 -1.79
C ILE A 51 -5.81 3.13 -0.92
N GLU A 52 -6.66 2.22 -1.36
CA GLU A 52 -7.86 1.83 -0.62
C GLU A 52 -7.50 1.11 0.69
N GLN A 53 -6.59 0.13 0.61
CA GLN A 53 -6.06 -0.56 1.78
C GLN A 53 -5.45 0.44 2.79
N ALA A 54 -4.62 1.37 2.31
CA ALA A 54 -4.00 2.41 3.13
C ALA A 54 -5.04 3.35 3.75
N GLY A 55 -6.13 3.63 3.03
CA GLY A 55 -7.24 4.44 3.49
C GLY A 55 -7.91 3.85 4.73
N TYR A 56 -8.15 2.53 4.75
CA TYR A 56 -8.65 1.86 5.95
C TYR A 56 -7.62 1.84 7.08
N LEU A 57 -6.38 1.45 6.78
CA LEU A 57 -5.33 1.31 7.79
C LEU A 57 -4.92 2.65 8.43
N SER A 58 -4.88 3.73 7.66
CA SER A 58 -4.58 5.08 8.17
C SER A 58 -5.65 5.63 9.12
N LYS A 59 -6.89 5.15 9.00
CA LYS A 59 -8.01 5.51 9.88
C LYS A 59 -8.18 4.55 11.06
N GLY A 60 -7.38 3.49 11.13
CA GLY A 60 -7.57 2.40 12.09
C GLY A 60 -8.83 1.58 11.85
N ASP A 61 -9.43 1.64 10.65
CA ASP A 61 -10.63 0.88 10.30
C ASP A 61 -10.26 -0.55 9.88
N ILE A 62 -9.75 -1.30 10.85
CA ILE A 62 -9.31 -2.68 10.66
C ILE A 62 -10.50 -3.58 10.32
N LYS A 63 -11.68 -3.31 10.89
CA LYS A 63 -12.88 -4.10 10.63
C LYS A 63 -13.30 -4.06 9.16
N SER A 64 -13.38 -2.86 8.55
CA SER A 64 -13.71 -2.74 7.13
C SER A 64 -12.58 -3.25 6.24
N PHE A 65 -11.32 -3.04 6.64
CA PHE A 65 -10.17 -3.61 5.95
C PHE A 65 -10.29 -5.13 5.87
N GLU A 66 -10.49 -5.82 7.00
CA GLU A 66 -10.53 -7.28 7.04
C GLU A 66 -11.75 -7.85 6.35
N ALA A 67 -12.90 -7.15 6.41
CA ALA A 67 -14.10 -7.55 5.68
C ALA A 67 -13.88 -7.57 4.15
N LYS A 68 -13.02 -6.68 3.63
CA LYS A 68 -12.78 -6.53 2.19
C LYS A 68 -11.53 -7.28 1.70
N PHE A 69 -10.45 -7.26 2.47
CA PHE A 69 -9.13 -7.76 2.07
C PHE A 69 -8.66 -9.00 2.87
N GLY A 70 -9.46 -9.45 3.83
CA GLY A 70 -9.13 -10.56 4.73
C GLY A 70 -8.29 -10.12 5.93
N LYS A 71 -8.16 -11.04 6.91
CA LYS A 71 -7.45 -10.79 8.18
C LYS A 71 -6.03 -10.31 7.95
N LEU A 72 -5.57 -9.31 8.71
CA LEU A 72 -4.20 -8.81 8.60
C LEU A 72 -3.18 -9.92 8.91
N ASP A 73 -3.47 -10.71 9.93
CA ASP A 73 -2.56 -11.70 10.54
C ASP A 73 -2.74 -13.12 10.00
N SER A 74 -3.24 -13.29 8.77
CA SER A 74 -3.25 -14.62 8.14
C SER A 74 -1.85 -14.96 7.61
N GLU A 75 -0.89 -15.12 8.52
CA GLU A 75 0.31 -15.93 8.30
C GLU A 75 -0.02 -17.37 8.70
N ASN A 76 -0.03 -18.25 7.71
CA ASN A 76 0.47 -19.61 7.84
C ASN A 76 1.16 -19.95 6.53
#